data_AF-I7M619-F1
#
_entry.id   AF-I7M619-F1
#
_cell.length_a   1.000
_cell.length_b   1.000
_cell.length_c   1.000
_cell.angle_alpha   90.00
_cell.angle_beta   90.00
_cell.angle_gamma   90.00
#
_symmetry.space_group_name_H-M   'P 1'
#
loop_
_entity.id
_entity.type
_entity.pdbx_description
1 polymer ?
#
loop_
_entity_poly.entity_id
_entity_poly.type
_entity_poly.pdbx_seq_one_letter_code
_entity_poly.pdbx_strand_id
1 'polypeptide(L)'
;MEQYIQLFQESANYHSEVMKEQRKKFESKPQFIRAGLYYFQKFQEMHHQQIQQKYFASELLKISGNQKFKNQEYEQACVLYEQALSIFRFVRNKRENWQKEGLYDDDLEYVDENGKSDKEKKLVKGLKVVLYQNICLVYLKLSKNNCQNVNDALYACNEAIKLDQKSSKAYYLRAKARLDKVALNNEDFKQSIKDYKRALELDPDNQNIQQQLQKCIIAFDKIKQIDFSQPFNSNKQTQREERCFIADCQAANGLNSNFQVNMVKNNERKTVQQMQINDKDKKKKSQKNDNIDEQTNKTQDLWNQLRIEKTFLNQNISLNYEIIQKTVI
;
A
#
# COMPACT_ATOMS: atom_id res chain seq x y z
N MET A 1 -20.79 -32.06 -9.50
CA MET A 1 -20.76 -30.76 -8.77
C MET A 1 -19.36 -30.16 -8.79
N GLU A 2 -18.33 -30.86 -8.31
CA GLU A 2 -16.94 -30.35 -8.30
C GLU A 2 -16.39 -30.00 -9.69
N GLN A 3 -16.61 -30.83 -10.71
CA GLN A 3 -16.20 -30.52 -12.10
C GLN A 3 -16.85 -29.26 -12.68
N TYR A 4 -18.10 -28.95 -12.28
CA TYR A 4 -18.81 -27.76 -12.73
C TYR A 4 -18.28 -26.49 -12.02
N ILE A 5 -17.98 -26.61 -10.72
CA ILE A 5 -17.33 -25.54 -9.95
C ILE A 5 -15.95 -25.23 -10.54
N GLN A 6 -15.19 -26.27 -10.89
CA GLN A 6 -13.87 -26.12 -11.49
C GLN A 6 -13.95 -25.46 -12.88
N LEU A 7 -14.85 -25.93 -13.76
CA LEU A 7 -15.04 -25.33 -15.08
C LEU A 7 -15.50 -23.86 -14.99
N PHE A 8 -16.36 -23.53 -14.02
CA PHE A 8 -16.79 -22.16 -13.77
C PHE A 8 -15.63 -21.28 -13.28
N GLN A 9 -14.79 -21.78 -12.39
CA GLN A 9 -13.58 -21.08 -11.93
C GLN A 9 -12.57 -20.86 -13.07
N GLU A 10 -12.35 -21.88 -13.90
CA GLU A 10 -11.47 -21.79 -15.09
C GLU A 10 -12.01 -20.77 -16.10
N SER A 11 -13.31 -20.78 -16.36
CA SER A 11 -13.97 -19.79 -17.23
C SER A 11 -13.86 -18.36 -16.68
N ALA A 12 -14.08 -18.18 -15.37
CA ALA A 12 -13.94 -16.88 -14.71
C ALA A 12 -12.50 -16.37 -14.72
N ASN A 13 -11.52 -17.26 -14.53
CA ASN A 13 -10.09 -16.93 -14.63
C ASN A 13 -9.69 -16.56 -16.06
N TYR A 14 -10.11 -17.35 -17.05
CA TYR A 14 -9.87 -17.05 -18.46
C TYR A 14 -10.48 -15.70 -18.85
N HIS A 15 -11.72 -15.45 -18.45
CA HIS A 15 -12.36 -14.17 -18.70
C HIS A 15 -11.61 -13.02 -18.00
N SER A 16 -11.19 -13.20 -16.75
CA SER A 16 -10.36 -12.23 -16.01
C SER A 16 -9.03 -11.95 -16.69
N GLU A 17 -8.36 -12.98 -17.23
CA GLU A 17 -7.10 -12.85 -17.96
C GLU A 17 -7.26 -12.13 -19.29
N VAL A 18 -8.25 -12.53 -20.10
CA VAL A 18 -8.60 -11.85 -21.35
C VAL A 18 -8.93 -10.37 -21.08
N MET A 19 -9.68 -10.09 -20.01
CA MET A 19 -10.00 -8.73 -19.61
C MET A 19 -8.77 -7.96 -19.14
N LYS A 20 -7.81 -8.59 -18.43
CA LYS A 20 -6.52 -7.98 -18.08
C LYS A 20 -5.71 -7.63 -19.33
N GLU A 21 -5.76 -8.44 -20.37
CA GLU A 21 -5.07 -8.13 -21.61
C GLU A 21 -5.56 -6.86 -22.29
N GLN A 22 -6.85 -6.55 -22.13
CA GLN A 22 -7.50 -5.37 -22.69
C GLN A 22 -7.25 -4.08 -21.86
N ARG A 23 -6.65 -4.21 -20.68
CA ARG A 23 -6.30 -3.09 -19.79
C ARG A 23 -4.83 -3.11 -19.32
N LYS A 24 -3.93 -3.56 -20.20
CA LYS A 24 -2.48 -3.67 -19.92
C LYS A 24 -1.90 -2.34 -19.43
N LYS A 25 -2.30 -1.19 -19.99
CA LYS A 25 -1.82 0.13 -19.55
C LYS A 25 -2.34 0.46 -18.16
N PHE A 26 -3.61 0.23 -17.86
CA PHE A 26 -4.18 0.42 -16.53
C PHE A 26 -3.48 -0.45 -15.48
N GLU A 27 -3.30 -1.75 -15.75
CA GLU A 27 -2.67 -2.69 -14.81
C GLU A 27 -1.18 -2.41 -14.60
N SER A 28 -0.51 -1.76 -15.58
CA SER A 28 0.87 -1.28 -15.42
C SER A 28 1.01 -0.09 -14.46
N LYS A 29 -0.09 0.60 -14.12
CA LYS A 29 -0.07 1.75 -13.20
C LYS A 29 0.07 1.28 -11.74
N PRO A 30 0.76 2.08 -10.90
CA PRO A 30 0.87 1.75 -9.48
C PRO A 30 -0.52 1.77 -8.81
N GLN A 31 -0.66 1.04 -7.70
CA GLN A 31 -1.94 0.84 -7.02
C GLN A 31 -2.66 2.15 -6.69
N PHE A 32 -1.96 3.14 -6.15
CA PHE A 32 -2.54 4.44 -5.82
C PHE A 32 -3.09 5.24 -7.02
N ILE A 33 -2.63 4.97 -8.25
CA ILE A 33 -3.21 5.59 -9.46
C ILE A 33 -4.47 4.83 -9.90
N ARG A 34 -4.43 3.49 -9.86
CA ARG A 34 -5.62 2.66 -10.11
C ARG A 34 -6.73 2.94 -9.10
N ALA A 35 -6.36 3.22 -7.85
CA ALA A 35 -7.26 3.65 -6.78
C ALA A 35 -8.11 4.88 -7.15
N GLY A 36 -7.60 5.74 -8.04
CA GLY A 36 -8.34 6.88 -8.58
C GLY A 36 -9.62 6.49 -9.33
N LEU A 37 -9.68 5.29 -9.94
CA LEU A 37 -10.90 4.76 -10.56
C LEU A 37 -11.93 4.36 -9.50
N TYR A 38 -11.49 3.68 -8.44
CA TYR A 38 -12.39 3.17 -7.39
C TYR A 38 -12.98 4.29 -6.52
N TYR A 39 -12.21 5.35 -6.27
CA TYR A 39 -12.68 6.49 -5.49
C TYR A 39 -13.40 7.54 -6.35
N PHE A 40 -13.47 7.38 -7.67
CA PHE A 40 -14.12 8.35 -8.56
C PHE A 40 -15.57 8.62 -8.12
N GLN A 41 -16.39 7.56 -7.97
CA GLN A 41 -17.79 7.71 -7.56
C GLN A 41 -17.93 8.33 -6.16
N LYS A 42 -16.98 8.05 -5.25
CA LYS A 42 -16.99 8.62 -3.89
C LYS A 42 -16.77 10.15 -3.91
N PHE A 43 -15.97 10.65 -4.84
CA PHE A 43 -15.58 12.06 -4.92
C PHE A 43 -16.15 12.79 -6.14
N GLN A 44 -17.12 12.21 -6.85
CA GLN A 44 -17.72 12.79 -8.04
C GLN A 44 -18.22 14.22 -7.79
N GLU A 45 -18.94 14.46 -6.69
CA GLU A 45 -19.40 15.80 -6.32
C GLU A 45 -18.24 16.74 -5.97
N MET A 46 -17.19 16.22 -5.30
CA MET A 46 -15.99 16.98 -4.98
C MET A 46 -15.20 17.38 -6.22
N HIS A 47 -15.22 16.58 -7.29
CA HIS A 47 -14.56 16.88 -8.56
C HIS A 47 -15.15 18.08 -9.30
N HIS A 48 -16.40 18.46 -9.00
CA HIS A 48 -17.03 19.66 -9.57
C HIS A 48 -16.78 20.94 -8.75
N GLN A 49 -16.22 20.82 -7.55
CA GLN A 49 -15.95 21.97 -6.66
C GLN A 49 -14.72 22.78 -7.12
N GLN A 50 -14.54 23.97 -6.54
CA GLN A 50 -13.35 24.79 -6.81
C GLN A 50 -12.11 24.21 -6.12
N ILE A 51 -10.93 24.67 -6.55
CA ILE A 51 -9.64 24.12 -6.10
C ILE A 51 -9.45 24.27 -4.59
N GLN A 52 -9.96 25.35 -4.01
CA GLN A 52 -9.84 25.66 -2.58
C GLN A 52 -10.57 24.61 -1.74
N GLN A 53 -11.80 24.25 -2.10
CA GLN A 53 -12.59 23.21 -1.41
C GLN A 53 -11.95 21.83 -1.59
N LYS A 54 -11.49 21.50 -2.81
CA LYS A 54 -10.76 20.26 -3.10
C LYS A 54 -9.50 20.14 -2.24
N TYR A 55 -8.73 21.23 -2.15
CA TYR A 55 -7.53 21.29 -1.33
C TYR A 55 -7.83 21.06 0.14
N PHE A 56 -8.83 21.76 0.67
CA PHE A 56 -9.23 21.60 2.06
C PHE A 56 -9.64 20.15 2.37
N ALA A 57 -10.47 19.54 1.53
CA ALA A 57 -10.89 18.14 1.70
C ALA A 57 -9.70 17.17 1.64
N SER A 58 -8.79 17.34 0.67
CA SER A 58 -7.59 16.52 0.54
C SER A 58 -6.63 16.69 1.73
N GLU A 59 -6.51 17.92 2.25
CA GLU A 59 -5.70 18.23 3.43
C GLU A 59 -6.26 17.54 4.69
N LEU A 60 -7.59 17.53 4.87
CA LEU A 60 -8.23 16.80 5.98
C LEU A 60 -7.95 15.29 5.90
N LEU A 61 -8.11 14.68 4.73
CA LEU A 61 -7.80 13.27 4.52
C LEU A 61 -6.33 12.97 4.80
N LYS A 62 -5.42 13.85 4.38
CA LYS A 62 -3.99 13.74 4.69
C LYS A 62 -3.73 13.80 6.20
N ILE A 63 -4.39 14.70 6.93
CA ILE A 63 -4.24 14.82 8.38
C ILE A 63 -4.73 13.54 9.07
N SER A 64 -5.90 13.02 8.69
CA SER A 64 -6.40 11.73 9.20
C SER A 64 -5.44 10.59 8.85
N GLY A 65 -4.89 10.57 7.64
CA GLY A 65 -3.88 9.61 7.22
C GLY A 65 -2.61 9.68 8.08
N ASN A 66 -2.15 10.89 8.40
CA ASN A 66 -0.99 11.09 9.29
C ASN A 66 -1.27 10.57 10.71
N GLN A 67 -2.49 10.73 11.22
CA GLN A 67 -2.89 10.18 12.51
C GLN A 67 -2.87 8.66 12.49
N LYS A 68 -3.46 8.04 11.47
CA LYS A 68 -3.42 6.58 11.28
C LYS A 68 -2.00 6.05 11.13
N PHE A 69 -1.15 6.78 10.40
CA PHE A 69 0.26 6.44 10.28
C PHE A 69 1.00 6.45 11.63
N LYS A 70 0.75 7.45 12.47
CA LYS A 70 1.32 7.53 13.83
C LYS A 70 0.87 6.36 14.71
N ASN A 71 -0.37 5.91 14.54
CA ASN A 71 -0.92 4.74 15.21
C ASN A 71 -0.41 3.40 14.64
N GLN A 72 0.46 3.43 13.63
CA GLN A 72 0.96 2.25 12.91
C GLN A 72 -0.13 1.50 12.12
N GLU A 73 -1.28 2.14 11.89
CA GLU A 73 -2.37 1.63 11.05
C GLU A 73 -2.07 1.95 9.56
N TYR A 74 -1.03 1.32 9.01
CA TYR A 74 -0.45 1.70 7.71
C TYR A 74 -1.39 1.48 6.52
N GLU A 75 -2.20 0.42 6.53
CA GLU A 75 -3.17 0.11 5.48
C GLU A 75 -4.26 1.19 5.41
N GLN A 76 -4.78 1.59 6.56
CA GLN A 76 -5.77 2.67 6.65
C GLN A 76 -5.16 4.02 6.24
N ALA A 77 -3.92 4.29 6.66
CA ALA A 77 -3.19 5.48 6.22
C ALA A 77 -3.00 5.50 4.69
N CYS A 78 -2.68 4.35 4.08
CA CYS A 78 -2.56 4.19 2.62
C CYS A 78 -3.85 4.64 1.92
N VAL A 79 -4.98 4.05 2.32
CA VAL A 79 -6.30 4.35 1.77
C VAL A 79 -6.62 5.84 1.86
N LEU A 80 -6.32 6.48 3.00
CA LEU A 80 -6.59 7.91 3.19
C LEU A 80 -5.71 8.79 2.29
N TYR A 81 -4.44 8.45 2.11
CA TYR A 81 -3.56 9.20 1.20
C TYR A 81 -3.94 8.99 -0.28
N GLU A 82 -4.33 7.78 -0.67
CA GLU A 82 -4.85 7.49 -2.01
C GLU A 82 -6.13 8.27 -2.30
N GLN A 83 -7.04 8.33 -1.32
CA GLN A 83 -8.26 9.14 -1.40
C GLN A 83 -7.94 10.64 -1.48
N ALA A 84 -7.00 11.13 -0.69
CA ALA A 84 -6.57 12.52 -0.75
C ALA A 84 -6.01 12.89 -2.13
N LEU A 85 -5.25 11.98 -2.74
CA LEU A 85 -4.70 12.17 -4.08
C LEU A 85 -5.79 12.08 -5.16
N SER A 86 -6.77 11.18 -5.02
CA SER A 86 -7.83 10.96 -6.01
C SER A 86 -8.80 12.13 -6.18
N ILE A 87 -8.82 13.07 -5.24
CA ILE A 87 -9.53 14.35 -5.41
C ILE A 87 -8.95 15.16 -6.58
N PHE A 88 -7.64 15.10 -6.82
CA PHE A 88 -6.97 15.85 -7.88
C PHE A 88 -6.54 14.99 -9.05
N ARG A 89 -6.25 13.71 -8.81
CA ARG A 89 -5.77 12.79 -9.82
C ARG A 89 -6.58 11.51 -9.81
N PHE A 90 -7.51 11.40 -10.77
CA PHE A 90 -8.45 10.29 -10.84
C PHE A 90 -8.50 9.71 -12.25
N VAL A 91 -9.13 8.54 -12.33
CA VAL A 91 -9.39 7.87 -13.60
C VAL A 91 -10.90 7.80 -13.74
N ARG A 92 -11.43 8.28 -14.87
CA ARG A 92 -12.84 8.10 -15.22
C ARG A 92 -12.96 7.25 -16.47
N ASN A 93 -14.04 6.50 -16.56
CA ASN A 93 -14.38 5.75 -17.76
C ASN A 93 -15.40 6.55 -18.57
N LYS A 94 -15.21 6.64 -19.89
CA LYS A 94 -16.14 7.31 -20.80
C LYS A 94 -17.48 6.59 -20.93
N ARG A 95 -17.49 5.27 -20.75
CA ARG A 95 -18.72 4.46 -20.77
C ARG A 95 -19.29 4.41 -19.36
N GLU A 96 -20.60 4.52 -19.21
CA GLU A 96 -21.26 4.42 -17.90
C GLU A 96 -21.37 2.97 -17.42
N ASN A 97 -21.62 2.02 -18.33
CA ASN A 97 -21.86 0.60 -18.00
C ASN A 97 -20.60 -0.29 -18.02
N TRP A 98 -19.40 0.31 -17.97
CA TRP A 98 -18.12 -0.42 -18.01
C TRP A 98 -17.97 -1.50 -16.93
N GLN A 99 -18.66 -1.36 -15.80
CA GLN A 99 -18.67 -2.37 -14.73
C GLN A 99 -19.27 -3.70 -15.17
N LYS A 100 -20.17 -3.69 -16.15
CA LYS A 100 -20.80 -4.88 -16.74
C LYS A 100 -20.13 -5.33 -18.03
N GLU A 101 -19.67 -4.38 -18.84
CA GLU A 101 -19.13 -4.63 -20.18
C GLU A 101 -17.63 -4.93 -20.20
N GLY A 102 -16.92 -4.59 -19.12
CA GLY A 102 -15.46 -4.73 -19.04
C GLY A 102 -14.75 -3.38 -19.02
N LEU A 103 -13.51 -3.41 -18.57
CA LEU A 103 -12.64 -2.24 -18.43
C LEU A 103 -11.58 -2.27 -19.54
N TYR A 104 -11.62 -1.28 -20.42
CA TYR A 104 -10.72 -1.17 -21.57
C TYR A 104 -9.86 0.09 -21.48
N ASP A 105 -8.58 0.00 -21.83
CA ASP A 105 -7.67 1.14 -21.75
C ASP A 105 -8.11 2.36 -22.59
N ASP A 106 -8.73 2.14 -23.75
CA ASP A 106 -9.13 3.22 -24.67
C ASP A 106 -10.31 4.05 -24.16
N ASP A 107 -11.10 3.46 -23.25
CA ASP A 107 -12.23 4.11 -22.59
C ASP A 107 -11.81 4.87 -21.31
N LEU A 108 -10.56 4.70 -20.86
CA LEU A 108 -10.05 5.34 -19.65
C LEU A 108 -9.48 6.72 -19.92
N GLU A 109 -9.91 7.69 -19.11
CA GLU A 109 -9.37 9.04 -19.10
C GLU A 109 -8.69 9.31 -17.75
N TYR A 110 -7.41 9.66 -17.81
CA TYR A 110 -6.61 10.03 -16.65
C TYR A 110 -6.64 11.53 -16.49
N VAL A 111 -7.27 12.00 -15.42
CA VAL A 111 -7.40 13.43 -15.12
C VAL A 111 -6.37 13.80 -14.04
N ASP A 112 -5.64 14.89 -14.26
CA ASP A 112 -4.69 15.46 -13.30
C ASP A 112 -4.91 16.98 -13.19
N GLU A 113 -5.66 17.38 -12.18
CA GLU A 113 -6.06 18.77 -11.99
C GLU A 113 -5.06 19.51 -11.11
N ASN A 114 -4.55 20.65 -11.61
CA ASN A 114 -3.56 21.48 -10.91
C ASN A 114 -4.08 22.89 -10.59
N GLY A 115 -5.30 23.24 -11.03
CA GLY A 115 -5.85 24.60 -10.89
C GLY A 115 -5.46 25.54 -12.02
N LYS A 116 -6.12 26.70 -12.06
CA LYS A 116 -6.04 27.64 -13.19
C LYS A 116 -4.99 28.72 -12.94
N SER A 117 -5.01 29.31 -11.76
CA SER A 117 -4.06 30.36 -11.37
C SER A 117 -2.71 29.79 -10.92
N ASP A 118 -1.64 30.58 -11.02
CA ASP A 118 -0.31 30.14 -10.60
C ASP A 118 -0.22 29.90 -9.08
N LYS A 119 -1.04 30.63 -8.29
CA LYS A 119 -1.19 30.40 -6.86
C LYS A 119 -1.79 29.03 -6.58
N GLU A 120 -2.88 28.67 -7.26
CA GLU A 120 -3.52 27.35 -7.15
C GLU A 120 -2.57 26.24 -7.61
N LYS A 121 -1.90 26.41 -8.75
CA LYS A 121 -0.91 25.45 -9.25
C LYS A 121 0.17 25.17 -8.22
N LYS A 122 0.75 26.22 -7.61
CA LYS A 122 1.78 26.07 -6.58
C LYS A 122 1.23 25.34 -5.34
N LEU A 123 0.03 25.68 -4.92
CA LEU A 123 -0.64 25.12 -3.75
C LEU A 123 -0.98 23.63 -3.93
N VAL A 124 -1.63 23.26 -5.05
CA VAL A 124 -1.96 21.86 -5.37
C VAL A 124 -0.69 21.05 -5.59
N LYS A 125 0.31 21.60 -6.28
CA LYS A 125 1.61 20.95 -6.47
C LYS A 125 2.29 20.64 -5.15
N GLY A 126 2.34 21.59 -4.22
CA GLY A 126 2.92 21.39 -2.90
C GLY A 126 2.23 20.27 -2.11
N LEU A 127 0.89 20.23 -2.16
CA LEU A 127 0.12 19.15 -1.53
C LEU A 127 0.40 17.79 -2.17
N LYS A 128 0.40 17.69 -3.50
CA LYS A 128 0.70 16.43 -4.21
C LYS A 128 2.09 15.90 -3.86
N VAL A 129 3.11 16.77 -3.79
CA VAL A 129 4.46 16.36 -3.36
C VAL A 129 4.42 15.70 -1.98
N VAL A 130 3.74 16.31 -1.01
CA VAL A 130 3.61 15.74 0.34
C VAL A 130 2.83 14.43 0.33
N LEU A 131 1.73 14.35 -0.42
CA LEU A 131 0.94 13.12 -0.56
C LEU A 131 1.78 11.99 -1.15
N TYR A 132 2.51 12.23 -2.24
CA TYR A 132 3.39 11.23 -2.83
C TYR A 132 4.51 10.77 -1.88
N GLN A 133 5.10 11.68 -1.11
CA GLN A 133 6.07 11.30 -0.07
C GLN A 133 5.43 10.42 1.01
N ASN A 134 4.22 10.75 1.47
CA ASN A 134 3.49 9.98 2.48
C ASN A 134 3.07 8.61 1.95
N ILE A 135 2.61 8.53 0.71
CA ILE A 135 2.30 7.29 0.00
C ILE A 135 3.56 6.42 -0.12
N CYS A 136 4.68 7.00 -0.58
CA CYS A 136 5.97 6.30 -0.68
C CYS A 136 6.38 5.74 0.69
N LEU A 137 6.26 6.54 1.75
CA LEU A 137 6.58 6.13 3.12
C LEU A 137 5.68 4.99 3.64
N VAL A 138 4.37 5.03 3.37
CA VAL A 138 3.43 3.96 3.76
C VAL A 138 3.73 2.67 3.01
N TYR A 139 3.95 2.71 1.71
CA TYR A 139 4.29 1.50 0.96
C TYR A 139 5.60 0.87 1.44
N LEU A 140 6.58 1.67 1.86
CA LEU A 140 7.80 1.17 2.51
C LEU A 140 7.57 0.55 3.90
N LYS A 141 6.45 0.85 4.56
CA LYS A 141 6.06 0.15 5.79
C LYS A 141 5.35 -1.17 5.48
N LEU A 142 4.62 -1.22 4.37
CA LEU A 142 3.89 -2.39 3.89
C LEU A 142 4.72 -3.32 2.99
N SER A 143 5.97 -2.96 2.67
CA SER A 143 6.82 -3.65 1.68
C SER A 143 7.36 -5.00 2.14
N LYS A 144 7.44 -5.25 3.46
CA LYS A 144 8.12 -6.42 4.06
C LYS A 144 7.77 -7.77 3.41
N ASN A 145 6.56 -7.91 2.87
CA ASN A 145 6.07 -9.14 2.25
C ASN A 145 5.61 -8.96 0.78
N ASN A 146 5.86 -7.80 0.16
CA ASN A 146 5.30 -7.50 -1.17
C ASN A 146 6.20 -6.60 -2.03
N CYS A 147 6.83 -7.18 -3.05
CA CYS A 147 7.64 -6.47 -4.04
C CYS A 147 6.87 -5.38 -4.79
N GLN A 148 5.56 -5.54 -4.98
CA GLN A 148 4.73 -4.55 -5.66
C GLN A 148 4.70 -3.23 -4.88
N ASN A 149 4.67 -3.29 -3.55
CA ASN A 149 4.67 -2.11 -2.70
C ASN A 149 5.98 -1.31 -2.85
N VAL A 150 7.12 -1.99 -3.03
CA VAL A 150 8.41 -1.32 -3.29
C VAL A 150 8.39 -0.59 -4.63
N ASN A 151 7.83 -1.21 -5.68
CA ASN A 151 7.70 -0.58 -6.99
C ASN A 151 6.75 0.64 -6.94
N ASP A 152 5.63 0.52 -6.24
CA ASP A 152 4.68 1.62 -6.06
C ASP A 152 5.29 2.76 -5.24
N ALA A 153 6.08 2.45 -4.21
CA ALA A 153 6.86 3.44 -3.47
C ALA A 153 7.84 4.20 -4.38
N LEU A 154 8.63 3.48 -5.19
CA LEU A 154 9.55 4.09 -6.15
C LEU A 154 8.82 4.99 -7.14
N TYR A 155 7.66 4.58 -7.63
CA TYR A 155 6.83 5.39 -8.51
C TYR A 155 6.37 6.68 -7.82
N ALA A 156 5.80 6.57 -6.61
CA ALA A 156 5.35 7.74 -5.85
C ALA A 156 6.48 8.73 -5.60
N CYS A 157 7.65 8.23 -5.19
CA CYS A 157 8.84 9.05 -4.98
C CYS A 157 9.33 9.71 -6.30
N ASN A 158 9.24 9.05 -7.45
CA ASN A 158 9.54 9.66 -8.75
C ASN A 158 8.56 10.78 -9.13
N GLU A 159 7.25 10.59 -8.88
CA GLU A 159 6.26 11.65 -9.11
C GLU A 159 6.49 12.86 -8.19
N ALA A 160 6.85 12.62 -6.91
CA ALA A 160 7.23 13.69 -5.99
C ALA A 160 8.42 14.51 -6.52
N ILE A 161 9.46 13.86 -7.07
CA ILE A 161 10.65 14.54 -7.62
C ILE A 161 10.33 15.27 -8.94
N LYS A 162 9.47 14.70 -9.80
CA LYS A 162 9.02 15.38 -11.03
C LYS A 162 8.31 16.70 -10.71
N LEU A 163 7.50 16.68 -9.66
CA LEU A 163 6.86 17.89 -9.16
C LEU A 163 7.89 18.81 -8.50
N ASP A 164 8.61 18.35 -7.49
CA ASP A 164 9.60 19.15 -6.76
C ASP A 164 11.00 18.51 -6.74
N GLN A 165 11.85 19.02 -7.63
CA GLN A 165 13.25 18.61 -7.75
C GLN A 165 14.13 19.09 -6.59
N LYS A 166 13.63 19.97 -5.71
CA LYS A 166 14.35 20.45 -4.53
C LYS A 166 13.94 19.73 -3.25
N SER A 167 13.16 18.65 -3.38
CA SER A 167 12.66 17.90 -2.24
C SER A 167 13.68 16.89 -1.70
N SER A 168 14.46 17.28 -0.68
CA SER A 168 15.42 16.38 -0.01
C SER A 168 14.76 15.08 0.47
N LYS A 169 13.58 15.19 1.10
CA LYS A 169 12.81 14.04 1.60
C LYS A 169 12.42 13.06 0.49
N ALA A 170 12.10 13.53 -0.71
CA ALA A 170 11.74 12.64 -1.81
C ALA A 170 12.93 11.82 -2.31
N TYR A 171 14.12 12.44 -2.43
CA TYR A 171 15.36 11.72 -2.76
C TYR A 171 15.74 10.71 -1.67
N TYR A 172 15.65 11.11 -0.39
CA TYR A 172 15.89 10.21 0.74
C TYR A 172 14.97 8.98 0.72
N LEU A 173 13.65 9.19 0.54
CA LEU A 173 12.69 8.08 0.50
C LEU A 173 12.92 7.18 -0.72
N ARG A 174 13.30 7.74 -1.88
CA ARG A 174 13.65 6.95 -3.07
C ARG A 174 14.89 6.10 -2.84
N ALA A 175 15.93 6.66 -2.22
CA ALA A 175 17.14 5.93 -1.86
C ALA A 175 16.82 4.74 -0.95
N LYS A 176 15.97 4.96 0.06
CA LYS A 176 15.48 3.93 0.96
C LYS A 176 14.68 2.85 0.22
N ALA A 177 13.76 3.24 -0.67
CA ALA A 177 12.96 2.31 -1.46
C ALA A 177 13.80 1.42 -2.37
N ARG A 178 14.90 1.93 -2.93
CA ARG A 178 15.83 1.11 -3.73
C ARG A 178 16.50 0.01 -2.90
N LEU A 179 16.83 0.31 -1.63
CA LEU A 179 17.45 -0.65 -0.70
C LEU A 179 16.46 -1.64 -0.11
N ASP A 180 15.16 -1.38 -0.22
CA ASP A 180 14.10 -2.23 0.32
C ASP A 180 13.60 -3.29 -0.67
N LYS A 181 14.21 -3.36 -1.86
CA LYS A 181 13.92 -4.39 -2.86
C LYS A 181 14.34 -5.77 -2.35
N VAL A 182 13.58 -6.79 -2.73
CA VAL A 182 13.88 -8.20 -2.39
C VAL A 182 15.15 -8.71 -3.07
N ALA A 183 15.43 -8.26 -4.30
CA ALA A 183 16.65 -8.58 -5.03
C ALA A 183 17.45 -7.30 -5.26
N LEU A 184 18.44 -7.07 -4.39
CA LEU A 184 19.37 -5.94 -4.53
C LEU A 184 20.49 -6.30 -5.50
N ASN A 185 20.92 -5.31 -6.28
CA ASN A 185 22.11 -5.43 -7.12
C ASN A 185 23.04 -4.24 -6.88
N ASN A 186 24.26 -4.34 -7.40
CA ASN A 186 25.27 -3.29 -7.29
C ASN A 186 24.81 -1.95 -7.87
N GLU A 187 23.89 -1.94 -8.84
CA GLU A 187 23.35 -0.71 -9.41
C GLU A 187 22.34 -0.03 -8.46
N ASP A 188 21.53 -0.79 -7.73
CA ASP A 188 20.59 -0.26 -6.74
C ASP A 188 21.34 0.46 -5.60
N PHE A 189 22.47 -0.10 -5.14
CA PHE A 189 23.35 0.58 -4.17
C PHE A 189 23.95 1.87 -4.74
N LYS A 190 24.50 1.84 -5.96
CA LYS A 190 25.05 3.05 -6.61
C LYS A 190 23.99 4.14 -6.75
N GLN A 191 22.78 3.78 -7.19
CA GLN A 191 21.68 4.72 -7.36
C GLN A 191 21.16 5.24 -6.02
N SER A 192 21.09 4.40 -4.99
CA SER A 192 20.73 4.82 -3.63
C SER A 192 21.75 5.81 -3.05
N ILE A 193 23.06 5.54 -3.22
CA ILE A 193 24.13 6.47 -2.81
C ILE A 193 24.00 7.82 -3.53
N LYS A 194 23.73 7.82 -4.85
CA LYS A 194 23.48 9.06 -5.61
C LYS A 194 22.29 9.84 -5.04
N ASP A 195 21.18 9.15 -4.77
CA ASP A 195 19.97 9.77 -4.21
C ASP A 195 20.22 10.33 -2.81
N TYR A 196 20.92 9.62 -1.93
CA TYR A 196 21.30 10.12 -0.60
C TYR A 196 22.24 11.33 -0.66
N LYS A 197 23.24 11.32 -1.56
CA LYS A 197 24.11 12.49 -1.78
C LYS A 197 23.30 13.69 -2.24
N ARG A 198 22.39 13.50 -3.19
CA ARG A 198 21.51 14.58 -3.66
C ARG A 198 20.60 15.09 -2.55
N ALA A 199 20.12 14.23 -1.67
CA ALA A 199 19.32 14.63 -0.52
C ALA A 199 20.14 15.47 0.48
N LEU A 200 21.40 15.13 0.74
CA LEU A 200 22.33 15.92 1.58
C LEU A 200 22.74 17.25 0.92
N GLU A 201 22.89 17.32 -0.40
CA GLU A 201 23.12 18.59 -1.09
C GLU A 201 21.98 19.59 -0.87
N LEU A 202 20.75 19.07 -0.74
CA LEU A 202 19.54 19.87 -0.53
C LEU A 202 19.28 20.17 0.96
N ASP A 203 19.75 19.31 1.87
CA ASP A 203 19.58 19.42 3.33
C ASP A 203 20.85 18.92 4.04
N PRO A 204 21.92 19.75 4.11
CA PRO A 204 23.24 19.32 4.61
C PRO A 204 23.27 18.94 6.08
N ASP A 205 22.38 19.53 6.89
CA ASP A 205 22.36 19.38 8.35
C ASP A 205 21.62 18.11 8.79
N ASN A 206 21.08 17.35 7.84
CA ASN A 206 20.27 16.17 8.13
C ASN A 206 21.11 14.95 8.52
N GLN A 207 21.36 14.81 9.82
CA GLN A 207 22.11 13.70 10.39
C GLN A 207 21.55 12.33 10.02
N ASN A 208 20.22 12.20 9.87
CA ASN A 208 19.62 10.91 9.48
C ASN A 208 20.08 10.49 8.08
N ILE A 209 20.05 11.41 7.12
CA ILE A 209 20.48 11.14 5.74
C ILE A 209 21.97 10.80 5.72
N GLN A 210 22.79 11.52 6.49
CA GLN A 210 24.23 11.24 6.60
C GLN A 210 24.51 9.83 7.14
N GLN A 211 23.83 9.44 8.22
CA GLN A 211 23.95 8.10 8.78
C GLN A 211 23.50 7.02 7.80
N GLN A 212 22.40 7.24 7.07
CA GLN A 212 21.89 6.29 6.08
C GLN A 212 22.82 6.16 4.87
N LEU A 213 23.39 7.27 4.40
CA LEU A 213 24.41 7.27 3.36
C LEU A 213 25.65 6.45 3.80
N GLN A 214 26.16 6.71 5.00
CA GLN A 214 27.32 5.98 5.53
C GLN A 214 27.06 4.48 5.63
N LYS A 215 25.89 4.09 6.14
CA LYS A 215 25.47 2.68 6.19
C LYS A 215 25.40 2.07 4.80
N CYS A 216 24.83 2.78 3.83
CA CYS A 216 24.73 2.33 2.45
C CYS A 216 26.10 2.14 1.79
N ILE A 217 27.06 3.05 2.03
CA ILE A 217 28.44 2.93 1.51
C ILE A 217 29.14 1.71 2.11
N ILE A 218 29.09 1.54 3.43
CA ILE A 218 29.70 0.39 4.11
C ILE A 218 29.10 -0.93 3.60
N ALA A 219 27.77 -1.00 3.43
CA ALA A 219 27.11 -2.17 2.88
C ALA A 219 27.57 -2.46 1.44
N PHE A 220 27.69 -1.42 0.62
CA PHE A 220 28.13 -1.57 -0.77
C PHE A 220 29.59 -2.02 -0.88
N ASP A 221 30.48 -1.50 -0.04
CA ASP A 221 31.90 -1.90 -0.03
C ASP A 221 32.06 -3.35 0.43
N LYS A 222 31.26 -3.81 1.39
CA LYS A 222 31.22 -5.22 1.80
C LYS A 222 30.79 -6.14 0.66
N ILE A 223 29.73 -5.78 -0.06
CA ILE A 223 29.24 -6.59 -1.20
C ILE A 223 30.30 -6.69 -2.29
N LYS A 224 30.98 -5.58 -2.62
CA LYS A 224 32.11 -5.63 -3.56
C LYS A 224 33.22 -6.55 -3.09
N GLN A 225 33.61 -6.50 -1.82
CA GLN A 225 34.66 -7.38 -1.29
C GLN A 225 34.28 -8.86 -1.42
N ILE A 226 33.00 -9.20 -1.20
CA ILE A 226 32.49 -10.55 -1.43
C ILE A 226 32.63 -10.94 -2.91
N ASP A 227 32.19 -10.09 -3.84
CA ASP A 227 32.32 -10.29 -5.29
C ASP A 227 33.78 -10.51 -5.74
N PHE A 228 34.75 -9.82 -5.14
CA PHE A 228 36.19 -9.97 -5.45
C PHE A 228 36.85 -11.19 -4.79
N SER A 229 36.28 -11.70 -3.69
CA SER A 229 36.86 -12.80 -2.90
C SER A 229 36.48 -14.20 -3.38
N GLN A 230 35.46 -14.32 -4.22
CA GLN A 230 34.99 -15.59 -4.78
C GLN A 230 35.31 -15.64 -6.29
N PRO A 231 36.32 -16.40 -6.75
CA PRO A 231 36.47 -16.67 -8.18
C PRO A 231 35.24 -17.45 -8.64
N PHE A 232 34.67 -17.02 -9.77
CA PHE A 232 33.50 -17.57 -10.47
C PHE A 232 33.36 -19.09 -10.32
N ASN A 233 32.64 -19.54 -9.28
CA ASN A 233 32.25 -20.94 -9.14
C ASN A 233 30.78 -20.96 -8.79
N SER A 234 29.97 -21.39 -9.76
CA SER A 234 28.52 -21.35 -9.77
C SER A 234 27.90 -22.31 -8.77
N ASN A 235 27.90 -21.97 -7.47
CA ASN A 235 27.23 -22.77 -6.44
C ASN A 235 26.12 -21.98 -5.73
N LYS A 236 24.97 -22.63 -5.53
CA LYS A 236 23.73 -22.11 -4.92
C LYS A 236 23.89 -21.57 -3.47
N GLN A 237 25.07 -21.65 -2.90
CA GLN A 237 25.39 -21.31 -1.52
C GLN A 237 25.77 -19.82 -1.36
N THR A 238 26.48 -19.26 -2.33
CA THR A 238 26.83 -17.82 -2.39
C THR A 238 25.58 -16.94 -2.52
N GLN A 239 24.60 -17.38 -3.32
CA GLN A 239 23.29 -16.72 -3.43
C GLN A 239 22.47 -16.77 -2.12
N ARG A 240 22.73 -17.73 -1.23
CA ARG A 240 22.06 -17.81 0.09
C ARG A 240 22.69 -16.86 1.09
N GLU A 241 24.01 -16.71 1.07
CA GLU A 241 24.74 -15.81 1.96
C GLU A 241 24.49 -14.33 1.62
N GLU A 242 24.44 -13.98 0.32
CA GLU A 242 24.00 -12.67 -0.15
C GLU A 242 22.56 -12.35 0.28
N ARG A 243 21.63 -13.33 0.18
CA ARG A 243 20.23 -13.15 0.58
C ARG A 243 20.05 -12.99 2.10
N CYS A 244 20.78 -13.74 2.91
CA CYS A 244 20.74 -13.59 4.38
C CYS A 244 21.29 -12.23 4.82
N PHE A 245 22.35 -11.72 4.17
CA PHE A 245 22.93 -10.42 4.52
C PHE A 245 22.05 -9.22 4.09
N ILE A 246 21.34 -9.36 2.96
CA ILE A 246 20.29 -8.40 2.56
C ILE A 246 19.18 -8.33 3.63
N ALA A 247 18.80 -9.47 4.21
CA ALA A 247 17.82 -9.52 5.30
C ALA A 247 18.32 -8.82 6.58
N ASP A 248 19.62 -8.89 6.90
CA ASP A 248 20.20 -8.17 8.05
C ASP A 248 20.24 -6.64 7.83
N CYS A 249 20.50 -6.20 6.59
CA CYS A 249 20.40 -4.78 6.22
C CYS A 249 18.95 -4.26 6.32
N GLN A 250 17.97 -5.10 5.96
CA GLN A 250 16.54 -4.80 6.10
C GLN A 250 16.09 -4.83 7.58
N ALA A 251 16.61 -5.75 8.40
CA ALA A 251 16.30 -5.87 9.82
C ALA A 251 16.86 -4.69 10.64
N ALA A 252 18.05 -4.19 10.29
CA ALA A 252 18.67 -3.02 10.94
C ALA A 252 17.91 -1.69 10.72
N ASN A 253 16.97 -1.64 9.75
CA ASN A 253 16.07 -0.51 9.53
C ASN A 253 14.82 -0.53 10.43
N GLY A 254 14.66 -1.58 11.23
CA GLY A 254 13.57 -1.77 12.18
C GLY A 254 14.06 -1.84 13.62
N LEU A 255 14.60 -0.75 14.16
CA LEU A 255 14.72 -0.59 15.62
C LEU A 255 13.66 0.40 16.10
N ASN A 256 12.45 -0.11 16.33
CA ASN A 256 11.81 -0.01 17.63
C ASN A 256 10.64 -1.00 17.76
N SER A 257 10.93 -2.23 18.18
CA SER A 257 10.10 -3.04 19.09
C SER A 257 10.79 -4.38 19.29
N ASN A 258 11.25 -4.64 20.51
CA ASN A 258 11.69 -5.96 20.96
C ASN A 258 10.62 -7.01 20.63
N PHE A 259 10.90 -7.89 19.67
CA PHE A 259 10.36 -9.25 19.60
C PHE A 259 11.36 -10.10 18.82
N GLN A 260 12.38 -10.59 19.53
CA GLN A 260 13.26 -11.64 19.04
C GLN A 260 12.46 -12.93 18.88
N VAL A 261 12.57 -13.53 17.68
CA VAL A 261 12.93 -14.94 17.48
C VAL A 261 12.24 -15.90 18.45
N ASN A 262 11.02 -16.36 18.13
CA ASN A 262 10.45 -17.64 18.61
C ASN A 262 9.13 -17.94 17.90
N MET A 263 9.14 -18.38 16.63
CA MET A 263 7.96 -19.02 16.00
C MET A 263 8.31 -19.82 14.72
N VAL A 264 9.39 -20.62 14.73
CA VAL A 264 9.63 -21.64 13.66
C VAL A 264 10.17 -22.97 14.23
N LYS A 265 10.01 -23.27 15.52
CA LYS A 265 10.50 -24.55 16.10
C LYS A 265 9.52 -25.33 16.98
N ASN A 266 8.21 -25.04 16.93
CA ASN A 266 7.23 -25.73 17.78
C ASN A 266 6.12 -26.53 17.06
N ASN A 267 6.22 -26.76 15.75
CA ASN A 267 5.22 -27.56 15.02
C ASN A 267 5.68 -28.97 14.59
N GLU A 268 6.82 -29.47 15.08
CA GLU A 268 7.31 -30.82 14.73
C GLU A 268 7.66 -31.72 15.93
N ARG A 269 7.13 -31.45 17.13
CA ARG A 269 7.31 -32.34 18.30
C ARG A 269 6.03 -32.54 19.12
N LYS A 270 4.91 -32.83 18.45
CA LYS A 270 3.71 -33.41 19.09
C LYS A 270 3.07 -34.50 18.24
N THR A 271 3.91 -35.36 17.67
CA THR A 271 3.50 -36.67 17.19
C THR A 271 4.50 -37.68 17.71
N VAL A 272 3.96 -38.74 18.31
CA VAL A 272 4.63 -39.89 18.93
C VAL A 272 4.88 -39.76 20.44
N GLN A 273 4.18 -40.64 21.16
CA GLN A 273 4.16 -40.92 22.61
C GLN A 273 3.25 -40.02 23.48
N GLN A 274 1.96 -40.36 23.51
CA GLN A 274 1.43 -41.11 24.67
C GLN A 274 0.07 -41.74 24.25
N MET A 275 0.14 -42.98 23.75
CA MET A 275 -0.97 -43.92 23.82
C MET A 275 -0.77 -44.77 25.07
N GLN A 276 -1.89 -45.28 25.63
CA GLN A 276 -2.05 -46.17 26.80
C GLN A 276 -2.16 -45.40 28.13
N ILE A 277 -3.21 -45.48 28.95
CA ILE A 277 -4.33 -46.42 29.21
C ILE A 277 -5.37 -45.58 29.99
N ASN A 278 -6.62 -45.42 29.54
CA ASN A 278 -7.79 -46.32 29.54
C ASN A 278 -8.75 -46.11 30.74
N ASP A 279 -10.02 -45.96 30.34
CA ASP A 279 -11.25 -46.44 30.97
C ASP A 279 -11.99 -45.64 32.06
N LYS A 280 -13.29 -45.48 31.77
CA LYS A 280 -14.45 -45.00 32.56
C LYS A 280 -14.66 -43.47 32.46
N ASP A 281 -15.69 -42.93 31.80
CA ASP A 281 -17.07 -43.41 31.70
C ASP A 281 -17.76 -43.04 30.37
N LYS A 282 -18.29 -44.08 29.73
CA LYS A 282 -19.43 -43.99 28.81
C LYS A 282 -20.68 -43.61 29.62
N LYS A 283 -21.36 -42.52 29.26
CA LYS A 283 -22.82 -42.41 29.08
C LYS A 283 -23.26 -40.93 29.04
N LYS A 284 -23.54 -40.43 27.84
CA LYS A 284 -24.90 -40.02 27.44
C LYS A 284 -24.92 -39.72 25.95
N LYS A 285 -25.68 -40.56 25.25
CA LYS A 285 -26.08 -40.38 23.86
C LYS A 285 -27.07 -39.21 23.75
N SER A 286 -27.18 -38.73 22.50
CA SER A 286 -28.32 -38.08 21.86
C SER A 286 -28.71 -36.68 22.34
N GLN A 287 -28.35 -35.67 21.54
CA GLN A 287 -29.34 -34.79 20.91
C GLN A 287 -28.70 -33.93 19.81
N LYS A 288 -29.20 -34.16 18.59
CA LYS A 288 -29.52 -33.20 17.53
C LYS A 288 -28.43 -32.29 16.93
N ASN A 289 -28.27 -32.50 15.62
CA ASN A 289 -28.06 -31.49 14.59
C ASN A 289 -28.65 -30.13 14.99
N ASP A 290 -27.81 -29.09 14.93
CA ASP A 290 -28.10 -27.70 14.54
C ASP A 290 -26.81 -26.92 14.79
N ASN A 291 -25.91 -26.81 13.79
CA ASN A 291 -24.76 -25.90 13.87
C ASN A 291 -24.10 -25.63 12.50
N ILE A 292 -24.92 -25.33 11.49
CA ILE A 292 -24.44 -24.71 10.23
C ILE A 292 -25.05 -23.30 10.03
N ASP A 293 -26.04 -22.89 10.84
CA ASP A 293 -26.69 -21.57 10.69
C ASP A 293 -26.18 -20.47 11.66
N GLU A 294 -25.16 -20.74 12.48
CA GLU A 294 -24.65 -19.75 13.45
C GLU A 294 -23.47 -18.91 12.92
N GLN A 295 -22.83 -19.31 11.82
CA GLN A 295 -21.76 -18.53 11.16
C GLN A 295 -22.28 -17.65 10.00
N THR A 296 -23.40 -18.03 9.37
CA THR A 296 -24.09 -17.23 8.34
C THR A 296 -24.87 -16.06 8.95
N ASN A 297 -25.44 -16.20 10.16
CA ASN A 297 -26.15 -15.09 10.81
C ASN A 297 -25.22 -14.02 11.40
N LYS A 298 -24.02 -14.38 11.87
CA LYS A 298 -23.04 -13.41 12.39
C LYS A 298 -22.45 -12.50 11.31
N THR A 299 -22.35 -12.98 10.08
CA THR A 299 -21.90 -12.15 8.94
C THR A 299 -23.03 -11.27 8.41
N GLN A 300 -24.27 -11.76 8.39
CA GLN A 300 -25.45 -10.96 8.01
C GLN A 300 -25.76 -9.84 9.01
N ASP A 301 -25.59 -10.08 10.31
CA ASP A 301 -25.76 -9.06 11.37
C ASP A 301 -24.69 -7.97 11.31
N LEU A 302 -23.45 -8.31 10.95
CA LEU A 302 -22.37 -7.33 10.75
C LEU A 302 -22.66 -6.42 9.53
N TRP A 303 -23.22 -6.98 8.45
CA TRP A 303 -23.65 -6.21 7.27
C TRP A 303 -24.87 -5.32 7.55
N ASN A 304 -25.79 -5.76 8.42
CA ASN A 304 -26.94 -4.96 8.83
C ASN A 304 -26.54 -3.85 9.82
N GLN A 305 -25.59 -4.08 10.73
CA GLN A 305 -25.03 -3.05 11.61
C GLN A 305 -24.27 -1.95 10.82
N LEU A 306 -23.45 -2.34 9.84
CA LEU A 306 -22.77 -1.39 8.94
C LEU A 306 -23.75 -0.60 8.05
N ARG A 307 -24.90 -1.20 7.68
CA ARG A 307 -25.96 -0.51 6.93
C ARG A 307 -26.72 0.49 7.80
N ILE A 308 -26.96 0.18 9.07
CA ILE A 308 -27.60 1.08 10.05
C ILE A 308 -26.69 2.29 10.36
N GLU A 309 -25.38 2.09 10.49
CA GLU A 309 -24.41 3.20 10.67
C GLU A 309 -24.36 4.13 9.44
N LYS A 310 -24.50 3.58 8.23
CA LYS A 310 -24.55 4.37 6.99
C LYS A 310 -25.84 5.21 6.89
N THR A 311 -26.97 4.71 7.40
CA THR A 311 -28.22 5.50 7.51
C THR A 311 -28.14 6.53 8.64
N PHE A 312 -27.46 6.24 9.76
CA PHE A 312 -27.24 7.18 10.86
C PHE A 312 -26.31 8.34 10.45
N LEU A 313 -25.27 8.06 9.66
CA LEU A 313 -24.40 9.09 9.07
C LEU A 313 -25.16 9.97 8.07
N ASN A 314 -26.01 9.39 7.22
CA ASN A 314 -26.80 10.17 6.26
C ASN A 314 -27.90 11.02 6.93
N GLN A 315 -28.52 10.55 8.02
CA GLN A 315 -29.46 11.35 8.80
C GLN A 315 -28.77 12.49 9.58
N ASN A 316 -27.58 12.26 10.14
CA ASN A 316 -26.80 13.31 10.82
C ASN A 316 -26.21 14.35 9.86
N ILE A 317 -25.88 13.96 8.62
CA ILE A 317 -25.45 14.92 7.58
C ILE A 317 -26.64 15.79 7.14
N SER A 318 -27.85 15.22 7.05
CA SER A 318 -29.08 15.97 6.73
C SER A 318 -29.49 16.93 7.85
N LEU A 319 -29.38 16.52 9.12
CA LEU A 319 -29.66 17.36 10.29
C LEU A 319 -28.64 18.51 10.43
N ASN A 320 -27.36 18.29 10.13
CA ASN A 320 -26.37 19.36 10.14
C ASN A 320 -26.56 20.38 9.01
N TYR A 321 -27.11 19.97 7.85
CA TYR A 321 -27.45 20.89 6.76
C TYR A 321 -28.66 21.78 7.10
N GLU A 322 -29.69 21.25 7.78
CA GLU A 322 -30.84 22.05 8.22
C GLU A 322 -30.50 23.00 9.38
N ILE A 323 -29.58 22.62 10.28
CA ILE A 323 -29.12 23.51 11.35
C ILE A 323 -28.30 24.68 10.77
N ILE A 324 -27.51 24.46 9.71
CA ILE A 324 -26.71 25.53 9.08
C ILE A 324 -27.60 26.53 8.31
N GLN A 325 -28.75 26.11 7.77
CA GLN A 325 -29.68 27.04 7.10
C GLN A 325 -30.50 27.91 8.07
N LYS A 326 -30.66 27.52 9.35
CA LYS A 326 -31.40 28.29 10.35
C LYS A 326 -30.56 29.33 11.11
N THR A 327 -29.25 29.42 10.86
CA THR A 327 -28.35 30.38 11.51
C THR A 327 -27.89 31.51 10.58
N VAL A 328 -28.42 31.60 9.35
CA VAL A 328 -28.05 32.62 8.35
C VAL A 328 -29.25 33.48 7.91
N ILE A 329 -30.24 33.64 8.78
CA ILE A 329 -31.27 34.69 8.71
C ILE A 329 -31.35 35.31 10.10
#